data_AF-A0A7C1AQH8-F1
#
_entry.id   AF-A0A7C1AQH8-F1
#
_cell.length_a   1.000
_cell.length_b   1.000
_cell.length_c   1.000
_cell.angle_alpha   90.00
_cell.angle_beta   90.00
_cell.angle_gamma   90.00
#
_symmetry.space_group_name_H-M   'P 1'
#
loop_
_entity.id
_entity.type
_entity.pdbx_description
1 polymer ?
#
loop_
_entity_poly.entity_id
_entity_poly.type
_entity_poly.pdbx_seq_one_letter_code
_entity_poly.pdbx_strand_id
1 'polypeptide(L)'
;MLIPQRLKNLMPFGTALVLAIFWGFIYYFFNILHGMPKMFDRLFPFFFASLFGVHSEIMSVFSGMMFAMLDAAVFGFVLGWLIIHILFKK
;
A
#
# COMPACT_ATOMS: atom_id res chain seq x y z
N MET A 1 25.91 -9.34 11.40
CA MET A 1 26.03 -8.01 10.78
C MET A 1 25.24 -7.00 11.61
N LEU A 2 25.89 -5.99 12.19
CA LEU A 2 25.21 -4.87 12.87
C LEU A 2 24.69 -3.92 11.79
N ILE A 3 23.40 -4.01 11.45
CA ILE A 3 22.78 -3.00 10.59
C ILE A 3 22.79 -1.67 11.34
N PRO A 4 23.25 -0.56 10.72
CA PRO A 4 23.26 0.76 11.33
C PRO A 4 21.88 1.14 11.87
N GLN A 5 21.81 1.74 13.05
CA GLN A 5 20.54 2.14 13.68
C GLN A 5 19.70 3.05 12.77
N ARG A 6 20.36 3.90 11.97
CA ARG A 6 19.70 4.73 10.95
C ARG A 6 18.98 3.90 9.89
N LEU A 7 19.58 2.82 9.42
CA LEU A 7 18.98 1.92 8.42
C LEU A 7 17.77 1.17 9.00
N LYS A 8 17.83 0.76 10.28
CA LYS A 8 16.67 0.18 10.96
C LYS A 8 15.52 1.16 11.04
N ASN A 9 15.77 2.42 11.39
CA ASN A 9 14.71 3.44 11.48
C ASN A 9 14.10 3.78 10.11
N LEU A 10 14.85 3.64 9.01
CA LEU A 10 14.36 3.93 7.66
C LEU A 10 13.64 2.75 7.01
N MET A 11 13.83 1.52 7.51
CA MET A 11 13.24 0.31 6.93
C MET A 11 11.70 0.34 6.84
N PRO A 12 10.92 0.85 7.82
CA PRO A 12 9.46 0.96 7.70
C PRO A 12 9.04 1.93 6.60
N PHE A 13 9.77 3.03 6.45
CA PHE A 13 9.50 4.01 5.40
C PHE A 13 9.88 3.47 4.02
N GLY A 14 11.01 2.76 3.90
CA GLY A 14 11.43 2.14 2.65
C GLY A 14 10.46 1.06 2.18
N THR A 15 10.01 0.19 3.09
CA THR A 15 9.01 -0.85 2.79
C THR A 15 7.64 -0.25 2.45
N ALA A 16 7.20 0.78 3.17
CA ALA A 16 6.00 1.55 2.83
C ALA A 16 6.08 2.13 1.41
N LEU A 17 7.19 2.78 1.05
CA LEU A 17 7.36 3.40 -0.26
C LEU A 17 7.35 2.36 -1.39
N VAL A 18 8.09 1.26 -1.22
CA VAL A 18 8.17 0.19 -2.22
C VAL A 18 6.79 -0.44 -2.45
N LEU A 19 6.07 -0.76 -1.37
CA LEU A 19 4.74 -1.35 -1.47
C LEU A 19 3.70 -0.37 -2.03
N ALA A 20 3.77 0.90 -1.65
CA ALA A 20 2.93 1.95 -2.21
C ALA A 20 3.08 2.01 -3.73
N ILE A 21 4.31 2.17 -4.22
CA ILE A 21 4.58 2.27 -5.67
C ILE A 21 4.14 0.99 -6.39
N PHE A 22 4.53 -0.18 -5.87
CA PHE A 22 4.19 -1.46 -6.47
C PHE A 22 2.67 -1.65 -6.58
N TRP A 23 1.92 -1.32 -5.53
CA TRP A 23 0.46 -1.46 -5.53
C TRP A 23 -0.23 -0.42 -6.40
N GLY A 24 0.30 0.80 -6.48
CA GLY A 24 -0.15 1.81 -7.44
C GLY A 24 -0.02 1.35 -8.89
N PHE A 25 1.10 0.71 -9.25
CA PHE A 25 1.28 0.13 -10.58
C PHE A 25 0.33 -1.04 -10.84
N ILE A 26 0.12 -1.91 -9.86
CA ILE A 26 -0.86 -3.00 -9.97
C ILE A 26 -2.26 -2.43 -10.23
N TYR A 27 -2.68 -1.43 -9.45
CA TYR A 27 -3.98 -0.77 -9.65
C TYR A 27 -4.10 -0.21 -11.07
N TYR A 28 -3.10 0.54 -11.52
CA TYR A 28 -3.08 1.13 -12.85
C TYR A 28 -3.16 0.07 -13.95
N PHE A 29 -2.40 -1.01 -13.83
CA PHE A 29 -2.38 -2.12 -14.78
C PHE A 29 -3.75 -2.82 -14.87
N PHE A 30 -4.36 -3.16 -13.73
CA PHE A 30 -5.68 -3.80 -13.70
C PHE A 30 -6.80 -2.87 -14.17
N ASN A 31 -6.69 -1.58 -13.89
CA ASN A 31 -7.62 -0.58 -14.39
C ASN A 31 -7.59 -0.52 -15.93
N ILE A 32 -6.40 -0.54 -16.55
CA ILE A 32 -6.27 -0.58 -18.02
C ILE A 32 -6.86 -1.87 -18.59
N LEU A 33 -6.54 -3.03 -17.99
CA LEU A 33 -6.91 -4.31 -18.57
C LEU A 33 -8.42 -4.56 -18.57
N HIS A 34 -9.13 -4.17 -17.51
CA HIS A 34 -10.50 -4.67 -17.32
C HIS A 34 -11.56 -3.63 -16.95
N GLY A 35 -11.26 -2.32 -16.93
CA GLY A 35 -12.27 -1.33 -16.49
C GLY A 35 -12.89 -1.74 -15.16
N MET A 36 -12.06 -2.28 -14.26
CA MET A 36 -12.46 -3.07 -13.10
C MET A 36 -12.30 -2.35 -11.76
N PRO A 37 -12.80 -1.12 -11.56
CA PRO A 37 -12.96 -0.57 -10.21
C PRO A 37 -13.69 -1.56 -9.29
N LYS A 38 -14.70 -2.27 -9.84
CA LYS A 38 -15.51 -3.26 -9.11
C LYS A 38 -14.73 -4.46 -8.56
N MET A 39 -13.58 -4.83 -9.15
CA MET A 39 -12.76 -5.92 -8.62
C MET A 39 -12.09 -5.50 -7.32
N PHE A 40 -11.59 -4.27 -7.27
CA PHE A 40 -11.01 -3.71 -6.06
C PHE A 40 -12.08 -3.55 -4.98
N ASP A 41 -13.28 -3.03 -5.28
CA ASP A 41 -14.34 -2.96 -4.26
C ASP A 41 -14.72 -4.31 -3.64
N ARG A 42 -14.65 -5.41 -4.39
CA ARG A 42 -15.04 -6.75 -3.89
C ARG A 42 -13.91 -7.55 -3.27
N LEU A 43 -12.73 -7.54 -3.87
CA LEU A 43 -11.59 -8.38 -3.45
C LEU A 43 -10.60 -7.63 -2.56
N PHE A 44 -10.51 -6.31 -2.73
CA PHE A 44 -9.55 -5.45 -2.04
C PHE A 44 -10.22 -4.12 -1.69
N PRO A 45 -11.26 -4.12 -0.82
CA PRO A 45 -11.95 -2.90 -0.47
C PRO A 45 -10.90 -1.94 0.10
N PHE A 46 -10.68 -0.83 -0.61
CA PHE A 46 -9.67 0.13 -0.19
C PHE A 46 -10.06 0.67 1.17
N PHE A 47 -9.21 0.48 2.17
CA PHE A 47 -9.49 0.89 3.55
C PHE A 47 -9.71 2.41 3.60
N PHE A 48 -8.84 3.18 2.94
CA PHE A 48 -9.03 4.62 2.86
C PHE A 48 -10.25 5.02 2.02
N ALA A 49 -10.53 4.40 0.87
CA ALA A 49 -11.73 4.76 0.10
C ALA A 49 -13.01 4.47 0.89
N SER A 50 -13.05 3.36 1.63
CA SER A 50 -14.14 2.99 2.53
C SER A 50 -14.30 4.00 3.68
N LEU A 51 -13.20 4.45 4.29
CA LEU A 51 -13.21 5.46 5.35
C LEU A 51 -13.82 6.79 4.89
N PHE A 52 -13.61 7.16 3.62
CA PHE A 52 -14.19 8.36 3.02
C PHE A 52 -15.55 8.13 2.35
N GLY A 53 -16.13 6.92 2.45
CA GLY A 53 -17.41 6.58 1.81
C GLY A 53 -17.36 6.67 0.27
N VAL A 54 -16.17 6.61 -0.32
CA VAL A 54 -15.98 6.69 -1.77
C VAL A 54 -16.08 5.29 -2.34
N HIS A 55 -17.11 5.05 -3.15
CA HIS A 55 -17.25 3.81 -3.90
C HIS A 55 -16.41 3.86 -5.19
N SER A 56 -15.72 2.76 -5.50
CA SER A 56 -14.78 2.72 -6.62
C SER A 56 -15.44 2.97 -7.98
N GLU A 57 -16.74 2.72 -8.11
CA GLU A 57 -17.49 2.90 -9.37
C GLU A 57 -17.54 4.35 -9.86
N ILE A 58 -17.39 5.33 -8.96
CA ILE A 58 -17.43 6.77 -9.27
C ILE A 58 -16.01 7.37 -9.23
N MET A 59 -15.02 6.56 -8.88
CA MET A 59 -13.70 7.04 -8.54
C MET A 59 -12.81 7.15 -9.78
N SER A 60 -12.15 8.30 -9.93
CA SER A 60 -11.17 8.46 -11.00
C SER A 60 -10.02 7.47 -10.85
N VAL A 61 -9.40 7.08 -11.97
CA VAL A 61 -8.21 6.19 -11.96
C VAL A 61 -7.12 6.73 -11.05
N PHE A 62 -6.89 8.03 -11.08
CA PHE A 62 -5.89 8.68 -10.23
C PHE A 62 -6.24 8.56 -8.74
N SER A 63 -7.50 8.81 -8.36
CA SER A 63 -7.95 8.69 -6.97
C SER A 63 -7.84 7.26 -6.47
N GLY A 64 -8.23 6.27 -7.27
CA GLY A 64 -8.08 4.86 -6.89
C GLY A 64 -6.64 4.41 -6.77
N MET A 65 -5.76 4.90 -7.65
CA MET A 65 -4.33 4.69 -7.53
C MET A 65 -3.80 5.28 -6.22
N MET A 66 -4.21 6.50 -5.85
CA MET A 66 -3.81 7.12 -4.58
C MET A 66 -4.28 6.32 -3.37
N PHE A 67 -5.53 5.85 -3.33
CA PHE A 67 -6.00 5.03 -2.22
C PHE A 67 -5.28 3.67 -2.15
N ALA A 68 -5.05 3.03 -3.28
CA ALA A 68 -4.24 1.81 -3.35
C ALA A 68 -2.83 2.04 -2.80
N MET A 69 -2.17 3.12 -3.21
CA MET A 69 -0.85 3.50 -2.74
C MET A 69 -0.83 3.78 -1.23
N LEU A 70 -1.85 4.47 -0.70
CA LEU A 70 -1.96 4.76 0.73
C LEU A 70 -2.19 3.51 1.58
N ASP A 71 -3.12 2.64 1.16
CA ASP A 71 -3.37 1.37 1.86
C ASP A 71 -2.10 0.51 1.90
N ALA A 72 -1.43 0.37 0.76
CA ALA A 72 -0.19 -0.38 0.66
C ALA A 72 0.97 0.27 1.42
N ALA A 73 1.02 1.61 1.50
CA ALA A 73 2.00 2.32 2.32
C ALA A 73 1.81 2.01 3.81
N VAL A 74 0.58 2.03 4.31
CA VAL A 74 0.27 1.68 5.69
C VAL A 74 0.63 0.23 5.98
N PHE A 75 0.21 -0.70 5.11
CA PHE A 75 0.55 -2.10 5.25
C PHE A 75 2.07 -2.32 5.22
N GLY A 76 2.77 -1.66 4.29
CA GLY A 76 4.22 -1.74 4.17
C GLY A 76 4.96 -1.17 5.37
N PHE A 77 4.48 -0.06 5.94
CA PHE A 77 5.03 0.51 7.16
C PHE A 77 4.94 -0.47 8.33
N VAL A 78 3.75 -1.07 8.54
CA VAL A 78 3.52 -2.07 9.59
C VAL A 78 4.41 -3.29 9.38
N LEU A 79 4.52 -3.77 8.14
CA LEU A 79 5.37 -4.90 7.79
C LEU A 79 6.85 -4.61 8.05
N GLY A 80 7.36 -3.44 7.62
CA GLY A 80 8.74 -3.04 7.90
C GLY A 80 9.01 -2.88 9.40
N TRP A 81 8.05 -2.35 10.17
CA TRP A 81 8.14 -2.28 11.62
C TRP A 81 8.19 -3.67 12.26
N LEU A 82 7.35 -4.61 11.81
CA LEU A 82 7.35 -6.01 12.27
C LEU A 82 8.67 -6.71 11.96
N ILE A 83 9.20 -6.56 10.74
CA ILE A 83 10.49 -7.12 10.33
C ILE A 83 11.59 -6.66 11.30
N ILE A 84 11.59 -5.37 11.68
CA ILE A 84 12.58 -4.87 12.64
C ILE A 84 12.43 -5.56 13.99
N HIS A 85 11.20 -5.68 14.49
CA HIS A 85 10.94 -6.25 15.80
C HIS A 85 11.19 -7.75 15.86
N ILE A 86 11.01 -8.48 14.75
CA ILE A 86 11.27 -9.93 14.69
C ILE A 86 12.76 -10.19 14.50
N LEU A 87 13.43 -9.47 13.60
CA LEU A 87 14.83 -9.74 13.25
C LEU A 87 15.84 -9.07 14.20
N PHE A 88 15.45 -8.00 14.90
CA PHE A 88 16.35 -7.23 15.76
C PHE A 88 15.91 -7.11 17.22
N LYS A 89 14.82 -7.78 17.65
CA LYS A 89 14.69 -8.09 19.07
C LYS A 89 15.79 -9.07 19.44
N LYS A 90 16.76 -8.58 20.22
CA LYS A 90 17.50 -9.44 21.15
C LYS A 90 16.61 -9.78 22.32
#